data_AF-A0AAW2J6E7-F1
#
_entry.id   AF-A0AAW2J6E7-F1
#
_cell.length_a   1.000
_cell.length_b   1.000
_cell.length_c   1.000
_cell.angle_alpha   90.00
_cell.angle_beta   90.00
_cell.angle_gamma   90.00
#
_symmetry.space_group_name_H-M   'P 1'
#
loop_
_entity.id
_entity.type
_entity.pdbx_description
1 polymer ?
#
loop_
_entity_poly.entity_id
_entity_poly.type
_entity_poly.pdbx_seq_one_letter_code
_entity_poly.pdbx_strand_id
1 'polypeptide(L)'
;MHSEEVPSYEMLGLGAGGHMNIAFPNSLKKLSLEGGRIPWYDATLIGSLPNLEVLKLLPDAFHGPEWNPEEGQFSRLKALYIYHNYLVWWRAESTHFPSLERLFLEYMAHLKEVPFEIGDIATLRSIYLEKCSKSATISAKQIEAEQHSNGNELEVHAHRIIEQCGG
;
A
#
# COMPACT_ATOMS: atom_id res chain seq x y z
N MET A 1 -18.01 10.46 10.73
CA MET A 1 -17.64 9.09 10.32
C MET A 1 -17.09 8.38 11.54
N HIS A 2 -17.78 7.34 12.01
CA HIS A 2 -17.32 6.56 13.16
C HIS A 2 -16.02 5.85 12.80
N SER A 3 -14.95 6.29 13.45
CA SER A 3 -13.68 5.60 13.54
C SER A 3 -13.91 4.28 14.26
N GLU A 4 -14.19 3.21 13.51
CA GLU A 4 -14.07 1.85 14.04
C GLU A 4 -12.62 1.67 14.49
N GLU A 5 -12.42 1.35 15.77
CA GLU A 5 -11.12 1.08 16.36
C GLU A 5 -10.43 -0.01 15.54
N VAL A 6 -9.42 0.38 14.76
CA VAL A 6 -8.55 -0.54 14.05
C VAL A 6 -7.52 -1.00 15.08
N PRO A 7 -7.38 -2.31 15.34
CA PRO A 7 -6.28 -2.82 16.15
C PRO A 7 -4.96 -2.27 15.61
N SER A 8 -4.32 -1.41 16.41
CA SER A 8 -3.00 -0.86 16.11
C SER A 8 -1.98 -1.65 16.89
N TYR A 9 -1.00 -2.21 16.19
CA TYR A 9 0.13 -2.85 16.81
C TYR A 9 1.34 -1.94 16.60
N GLU A 10 1.75 -1.25 17.66
CA GLU A 10 3.10 -0.67 17.74
C GLU A 10 4.08 -1.82 17.89
N MET A 11 4.80 -2.13 16.81
CA MET A 11 5.80 -3.18 16.86
C MET A 11 7.07 -2.60 17.45
N LEU A 12 7.18 -2.64 18.79
CA LEU A 12 8.39 -2.23 19.51
C LEU A 12 9.54 -3.19 19.20
N GLY A 13 10.38 -2.81 18.24
CA GLY A 13 11.73 -3.36 18.06
C GLY A 13 11.80 -4.73 17.40
N LEU A 14 11.77 -4.77 16.07
CA LEU A 14 12.59 -5.73 15.35
C LEU A 14 13.94 -5.05 15.12
N GLY A 15 14.98 -5.51 15.83
CA GLY A 15 16.35 -5.07 15.57
C GLY A 15 16.73 -5.27 14.10
N ALA A 16 17.73 -4.53 13.62
CA ALA A 16 18.20 -4.63 12.24
C ALA A 16 18.51 -6.10 11.87
N GLY A 17 17.64 -6.71 11.05
CA GLY A 17 17.76 -8.11 10.60
C GLY A 17 16.76 -9.12 11.20
N GLY A 18 15.80 -8.69 12.02
CA GLY A 18 14.78 -9.60 12.56
C GLY A 18 13.62 -9.84 11.58
N HIS A 19 13.40 -11.09 11.19
CA HIS A 19 12.19 -11.49 10.48
C HIS A 19 10.94 -11.22 11.33
N MET A 20 9.81 -10.89 10.68
CA MET A 20 8.53 -10.82 11.37
C MET A 20 8.15 -12.22 11.90
N ASN A 21 8.19 -12.42 13.21
CA ASN A 21 7.79 -13.67 13.87
C ASN A 21 6.55 -13.44 14.75
N ILE A 22 5.47 -12.99 14.12
CA ILE A 22 4.20 -12.68 14.79
C ILE A 22 3.08 -13.43 14.07
N ALA A 23 2.29 -14.18 14.83
CA ALA A 23 1.09 -14.83 14.33
C ALA A 23 -0.13 -13.94 14.59
N PHE A 24 -0.79 -13.51 13.52
CA PHE A 24 -2.07 -12.79 13.63
C PHE A 24 -3.24 -13.79 13.60
N PRO A 25 -4.34 -13.53 14.32
CA PRO A 25 -5.51 -14.39 14.26
C PRO A 25 -6.16 -14.33 12.88
N ASN A 26 -6.59 -15.49 12.36
CA ASN A 26 -7.26 -15.56 11.05
C ASN A 26 -8.56 -14.74 10.98
N SER A 27 -9.17 -14.39 12.12
CA SER A 27 -10.35 -13.54 12.21
C SER A 27 -10.04 -12.04 12.05
N LEU A 28 -8.76 -11.66 11.96
CA LEU A 28 -8.35 -10.26 11.87
C LEU A 28 -8.84 -9.65 10.56
N LYS A 29 -9.67 -8.61 10.67
CA LYS A 29 -10.19 -7.87 9.52
C LYS A 29 -9.46 -6.59 9.22
N LYS A 30 -8.83 -6.00 10.23
CA LYS A 30 -8.14 -4.72 10.10
C LYS A 30 -6.84 -4.77 10.87
N LEU A 31 -5.79 -4.26 10.25
CA LEU A 31 -4.45 -4.25 10.82
C LEU A 31 -3.81 -2.88 10.57
N SER A 32 -3.33 -2.24 11.65
CA SER A 32 -2.37 -1.14 11.53
C SER A 32 -1.03 -1.57 12.11
N LEU A 33 0.04 -1.27 11.40
CA LEU A 33 1.42 -1.49 11.82
C LEU A 33 2.18 -0.17 11.79
N GLU A 34 3.03 0.06 12.80
CA GLU A 34 3.88 1.26 12.93
C GLU A 34 5.24 0.89 13.53
N GLY A 35 6.31 1.54 13.07
CA GLY A 35 7.64 1.49 13.69
C GLY A 35 8.40 0.15 13.63
N GLY A 36 7.83 -0.87 12.98
CA GLY A 36 8.39 -2.22 12.94
C GLY A 36 9.64 -2.40 12.08
N ARG A 37 9.87 -1.50 11.10
CA ARG A 37 10.91 -1.57 10.06
C ARG A 37 11.02 -2.95 9.42
N ILE A 38 9.88 -3.59 9.24
CA ILE A 38 9.77 -4.94 8.71
C ILE A 38 10.27 -4.94 7.26
N PRO A 39 11.15 -5.86 6.85
CA PRO A 39 11.52 -5.96 5.46
C PRO A 39 10.29 -6.25 4.57
N TRP A 40 10.16 -5.57 3.44
CA TRP A 40 9.01 -5.80 2.53
C TRP A 40 8.83 -7.25 2.06
N TYR A 41 9.91 -8.05 2.03
CA TYR A 41 9.80 -9.48 1.71
C TYR A 41 9.04 -10.30 2.78
N ASP A 42 8.92 -9.79 4.03
CA ASP A 42 8.12 -10.42 5.09
C ASP A 42 6.65 -9.97 5.05
N ALA A 43 6.24 -9.09 4.12
CA ALA A 43 4.84 -8.69 3.95
C ALA A 43 3.92 -9.86 3.58
N THR A 44 4.50 -10.96 3.08
CA THR A 44 3.80 -12.21 2.73
C THR A 44 2.99 -12.77 3.90
N LEU A 45 3.48 -12.66 5.12
CA LEU A 45 2.80 -13.10 6.35
C LEU A 45 1.47 -12.37 6.56
N ILE A 46 1.41 -11.09 6.21
CA ILE A 46 0.18 -10.29 6.25
C ILE A 46 -0.69 -10.60 5.04
N GLY A 47 -0.06 -10.77 3.88
CA GLY A 47 -0.72 -11.13 2.63
C GLY A 47 -1.54 -12.40 2.72
N SER A 48 -1.12 -13.37 3.54
CA SER A 48 -1.84 -14.63 3.75
C SER A 48 -3.05 -14.53 4.69
N LEU A 49 -3.33 -13.37 5.30
CA LEU A 49 -4.45 -13.25 6.25
C LEU A 49 -5.81 -13.35 5.54
N PRO A 50 -6.61 -14.39 5.82
CA PRO A 50 -7.74 -14.77 4.98
C PRO A 50 -8.95 -13.83 5.10
N ASN A 51 -9.00 -13.00 6.14
CA ASN A 51 -10.11 -12.09 6.40
C ASN A 51 -9.69 -10.62 6.44
N LEU A 52 -8.44 -10.29 6.09
CA LEU A 52 -7.96 -8.92 6.16
C LEU A 52 -8.62 -8.04 5.09
N GLU A 53 -9.40 -7.07 5.53
CA GLU A 53 -10.13 -6.12 4.69
C GLU A 53 -9.46 -4.72 4.66
N VAL A 54 -8.76 -4.34 5.73
CA VAL A 54 -8.08 -3.04 5.84
C VAL A 54 -6.66 -3.20 6.36
N LEU A 55 -5.68 -2.68 5.63
CA LEU A 55 -4.28 -2.65 6.03
C LEU A 55 -3.78 -1.21 6.06
N LYS A 56 -3.24 -0.79 7.19
CA LYS A 56 -2.59 0.51 7.38
C LYS A 56 -1.13 0.31 7.75
N LEU A 57 -0.25 0.74 6.87
CA LEU A 57 1.19 0.78 7.10
C LEU A 57 1.54 2.23 7.48
N LEU A 58 1.59 2.50 8.78
CA LEU A 58 1.94 3.79 9.36
C LEU A 58 3.48 4.01 9.25
N PRO A 59 4.05 5.14 9.72
CA PRO A 59 5.47 5.42 9.58
C PRO A 59 6.37 4.27 10.00
N ASP A 60 7.40 4.04 9.19
CA ASP A 60 8.44 3.05 9.48
C ASP A 60 7.89 1.63 9.78
N ALA A 61 6.67 1.29 9.36
CA ALA A 61 6.13 -0.07 9.53
C ALA A 61 6.95 -1.09 8.75
N PHE A 62 7.26 -0.75 7.49
CA PHE A 62 8.03 -1.53 6.54
C PHE A 62 9.25 -0.74 6.03
N HIS A 63 10.27 -1.48 5.61
CA HIS A 63 11.50 -0.95 5.05
C HIS A 63 12.05 -1.84 3.93
N GLY A 64 12.82 -1.22 3.05
CA GLY A 64 13.51 -1.88 1.94
C GLY A 64 13.09 -1.30 0.58
N PRO A 65 13.88 -1.51 -0.47
CA PRO A 65 13.63 -0.85 -1.74
C PRO A 65 12.44 -1.45 -2.50
N GLU A 66 12.04 -2.69 -2.22
CA GLU A 66 11.15 -3.44 -3.10
C GLU A 66 10.08 -4.22 -2.34
N TRP A 67 8.83 -4.11 -2.79
CA TRP A 67 7.71 -4.94 -2.35
C TRP A 67 7.14 -5.73 -3.52
N ASN A 68 7.25 -7.06 -3.44
CA ASN A 68 6.76 -8.01 -4.43
C ASN A 68 5.81 -9.01 -3.75
N PRO A 69 4.48 -8.75 -3.73
CA PRO A 69 3.51 -9.71 -3.23
C PRO A 69 3.51 -11.02 -4.04
N GLU A 70 3.07 -12.10 -3.43
CA GLU A 70 2.88 -13.38 -4.13
C GLU A 70 1.43 -13.55 -4.60
N GLU A 71 1.23 -14.40 -5.61
CA GLU A 71 -0.09 -14.72 -6.16
C GLU A 71 -1.06 -15.19 -5.06
N GLY A 72 -2.28 -14.64 -5.06
CA GLY A 72 -3.32 -14.99 -4.10
C GLY A 72 -3.21 -14.34 -2.71
N GLN A 73 -2.18 -13.54 -2.46
CA GLN A 73 -2.10 -12.70 -1.26
C GLN A 73 -3.14 -11.58 -1.27
N PHE A 74 -3.42 -11.00 -0.11
CA PHE A 74 -4.33 -9.87 0.12
C PHE A 74 -5.72 -10.02 -0.55
N SER A 75 -6.19 -11.26 -0.72
CA SER A 75 -7.37 -11.61 -1.51
C SER A 75 -8.67 -10.91 -1.09
N ARG A 76 -8.79 -10.51 0.19
CA ARG A 76 -9.96 -9.80 0.74
C ARG A 76 -9.70 -8.33 1.06
N LEU A 77 -8.51 -7.82 0.75
CA LEU A 77 -8.11 -6.47 1.11
C LEU A 77 -8.92 -5.47 0.28
N LYS A 78 -9.68 -4.61 0.94
CA LYS A 78 -10.51 -3.56 0.32
C LYS A 78 -9.85 -2.19 0.38
N ALA A 79 -9.05 -1.93 1.41
CA ALA A 79 -8.37 -0.65 1.58
C ALA A 79 -6.93 -0.84 2.05
N LEU A 80 -5.99 -0.24 1.31
CA LEU A 80 -4.57 -0.22 1.59
C LEU A 80 -4.11 1.23 1.82
N TYR A 81 -3.50 1.47 2.98
CA TYR A 81 -2.87 2.74 3.32
C TYR A 81 -1.38 2.53 3.53
N ILE A 82 -0.55 3.28 2.81
CA ILE A 82 0.90 3.28 2.99
C ILE A 82 1.35 4.71 3.25
N TYR A 83 1.87 4.92 4.46
CA TYR A 83 2.25 6.24 4.96
C TYR A 83 3.72 6.23 5.39
N HIS A 84 4.56 7.02 4.73
CA HIS A 84 5.95 7.26 5.13
C HIS A 84 6.76 5.96 5.38
N ASN A 85 6.74 5.06 4.38
CA ASN A 85 7.55 3.85 4.36
C ASN A 85 8.60 3.95 3.25
N TYR A 86 9.82 3.47 3.50
CA TYR A 86 10.82 3.40 2.43
C TYR A 86 10.43 2.29 1.46
N LEU A 87 10.03 2.66 0.25
CA LEU A 87 9.67 1.77 -0.86
C LEU A 87 10.00 2.48 -2.17
N VAL A 88 10.75 1.81 -3.04
CA VAL A 88 11.16 2.34 -4.36
C VAL A 88 10.40 1.64 -5.48
N TRP A 89 10.37 0.32 -5.43
CA TRP A 89 9.76 -0.55 -6.44
C TRP A 89 8.61 -1.33 -5.83
N TRP A 90 7.39 -1.01 -6.25
CA TRP A 90 6.23 -1.84 -5.95
C TRP A 90 5.98 -2.74 -7.17
N ARG A 91 5.99 -4.06 -7.00
CA ARG A 91 5.78 -5.04 -8.08
C ARG A 91 4.46 -5.78 -7.89
N ALA A 92 3.38 -5.02 -7.83
CA ALA A 92 2.05 -5.58 -7.64
C ALA A 92 1.33 -5.79 -8.97
N GLU A 93 0.62 -6.90 -9.08
CA GLU A 93 -0.30 -7.22 -10.16
C GLU A 93 -1.74 -7.20 -9.62
N SER A 94 -2.73 -7.17 -10.51
CA SER A 94 -4.15 -7.20 -10.14
C SER A 94 -4.55 -8.44 -9.34
N THR A 95 -3.90 -9.58 -9.62
CA THR A 95 -4.10 -10.87 -8.95
C THR A 95 -3.69 -10.85 -7.47
N HIS A 96 -2.82 -9.93 -7.07
CA HIS A 96 -2.38 -9.75 -5.68
C HIS A 96 -3.39 -8.98 -4.83
N PHE A 97 -4.34 -8.26 -5.44
CA PHE A 97 -5.28 -7.40 -4.71
C PHE A 97 -6.69 -7.42 -5.32
N PRO A 98 -7.29 -8.61 -5.56
CA PRO A 98 -8.48 -8.76 -6.38
C PRO A 98 -9.75 -8.08 -5.83
N SER A 99 -9.75 -7.70 -4.55
CA SER A 99 -10.88 -7.03 -3.87
C SER A 99 -10.60 -5.56 -3.51
N LEU A 100 -9.46 -5.00 -3.95
CA LEU A 100 -9.04 -3.66 -3.53
C LEU A 100 -9.95 -2.60 -4.12
N GLU A 101 -10.51 -1.76 -3.25
CA GLU A 101 -11.40 -0.66 -3.64
C GLU A 101 -10.68 0.68 -3.57
N ARG A 102 -9.77 0.85 -2.60
CA ARG A 102 -9.12 2.12 -2.31
C ARG A 102 -7.64 1.96 -1.97
N LEU A 103 -6.83 2.77 -2.63
CA LEU A 103 -5.39 2.88 -2.39
C LEU A 103 -5.06 4.29 -1.89
N PHE A 104 -4.36 4.38 -0.76
CA PHE A 104 -3.87 5.63 -0.20
C PHE A 104 -2.35 5.57 -0.05
N LEU A 105 -1.66 6.47 -0.72
CA LEU A 105 -0.21 6.64 -0.67
C LEU A 105 0.09 8.04 -0.14
N GLU A 106 0.82 8.11 0.96
CA GLU A 106 1.16 9.40 1.59
C GLU A 106 2.62 9.44 2.04
N TYR A 107 3.30 10.56 1.75
CA TYR A 107 4.75 10.75 1.96
C TYR A 107 5.63 9.69 1.30
N MET A 108 5.22 9.16 0.14
CA MET A 108 6.00 8.17 -0.63
C MET A 108 7.01 8.86 -1.55
N ALA A 109 8.03 9.49 -0.97
CA ALA A 109 9.00 10.32 -1.70
C ALA A 109 9.89 9.53 -2.68
N HIS A 110 10.13 8.25 -2.40
CA HIS A 110 11.04 7.39 -3.18
C HIS A 110 10.34 6.44 -4.16
N LEU A 111 9.01 6.28 -4.05
CA LEU A 111 8.24 5.37 -4.88
C LEU A 111 8.38 5.79 -6.34
N LYS A 112 8.87 4.90 -7.21
CA LYS A 112 9.09 5.20 -8.63
C LYS A 112 7.77 5.31 -9.38
N GLU A 113 6.87 4.38 -9.16
CA GLU A 113 5.59 4.32 -9.87
C GLU A 113 4.54 3.58 -9.03
N VAL A 114 3.26 3.85 -9.33
CA VAL A 114 2.18 2.91 -9.01
C VAL A 114 2.14 1.89 -10.16
N PRO A 115 2.19 0.57 -9.87
CA PRO A 115 2.19 -0.45 -10.92
C PRO A 115 0.95 -0.33 -11.78
N PHE A 116 1.12 -0.49 -13.09
CA PHE A 116 0.05 -0.25 -14.05
C PHE A 116 -1.11 -1.25 -13.86
N GLU A 117 -0.75 -2.50 -13.55
CA GLU A 117 -1.64 -3.62 -13.29
C GLU A 117 -2.56 -3.40 -12.07
N ILE A 118 -2.26 -2.42 -11.19
CA ILE A 118 -3.21 -1.98 -10.16
C ILE A 118 -4.48 -1.40 -10.80
N GLY A 119 -4.35 -0.77 -11.97
CA GLY A 119 -5.47 -0.27 -12.76
C GLY A 119 -6.45 -1.36 -13.22
N ASP A 120 -5.96 -2.58 -13.41
CA ASP A 120 -6.76 -3.72 -13.88
C ASP A 120 -7.61 -4.37 -12.77
N ILE A 121 -7.49 -3.89 -11.52
CA ILE A 121 -8.32 -4.34 -10.42
C ILE A 121 -9.74 -3.82 -10.62
N ALA A 122 -10.65 -4.70 -11.03
CA ALA A 122 -12.04 -4.35 -11.34
C ALA A 122 -12.83 -3.68 -10.20
N THR A 123 -12.41 -3.90 -8.94
CA THR A 123 -13.05 -3.28 -7.76
C THR A 123 -12.49 -1.91 -7.40
N LEU A 124 -11.36 -1.50 -7.99
CA LEU A 124 -10.65 -0.29 -7.62
C LEU A 124 -11.44 0.94 -8.07
N ARG A 125 -11.72 1.84 -7.13
CA ARG A 125 -12.51 3.06 -7.39
C ARG A 125 -11.72 4.33 -7.22
N SER A 126 -10.70 4.30 -6.36
CA SER A 126 -9.96 5.51 -6.04
C SER A 126 -8.51 5.25 -5.66
N ILE A 127 -7.61 6.09 -6.17
CA ILE A 127 -6.22 6.19 -5.73
C ILE A 127 -5.97 7.60 -5.19
N TYR A 128 -5.48 7.69 -3.97
CA TYR A 128 -5.08 8.94 -3.34
C TYR A 128 -3.57 9.00 -3.20
N LEU A 129 -2.97 10.08 -3.69
CA LEU A 129 -1.54 10.37 -3.56
C LEU A 129 -1.36 11.74 -2.90
N GLU A 130 -0.76 11.74 -1.72
CA GLU A 130 -0.42 12.95 -0.97
C GLU A 130 1.10 12.99 -0.75
N LYS A 131 1.77 14.07 -1.16
CA LYS A 131 3.23 14.24 -0.97
C LYS A 131 4.07 13.06 -1.47
N CYS A 132 3.64 12.43 -2.57
CA CYS A 132 4.36 11.34 -3.23
C CYS A 132 5.33 11.90 -4.28
N SER A 133 6.21 11.02 -4.80
CA SER A 133 7.11 11.38 -5.88
C SER A 133 6.35 11.83 -7.14
N LYS A 134 7.00 12.66 -7.97
CA LYS A 134 6.43 13.11 -9.25
C LYS A 134 6.13 11.93 -10.18
N SER A 135 6.99 10.92 -10.20
CA SER A 135 6.84 9.75 -11.08
C SER A 135 5.72 8.82 -10.63
N ALA A 136 5.53 8.63 -9.31
CA ALA A 136 4.36 7.92 -8.77
C ALA A 136 3.04 8.64 -9.10
N THR A 137 3.04 9.97 -9.03
CA THR A 137 1.87 10.77 -9.42
C THR A 137 1.56 10.64 -10.91
N ILE A 138 2.58 10.67 -11.77
CA ILE A 138 2.40 10.54 -13.23
C ILE A 138 1.85 9.16 -13.60
N SER A 139 2.43 8.08 -13.06
CA SER A 139 1.96 6.70 -13.32
C SER A 139 0.51 6.50 -12.84
N ALA A 140 0.16 6.96 -11.64
CA ALA A 140 -1.23 6.90 -11.18
C ALA A 140 -2.20 7.65 -12.12
N LYS A 141 -1.80 8.81 -12.64
CA LYS A 141 -2.61 9.55 -13.61
C LYS A 141 -2.69 8.88 -14.99
N GLN A 142 -1.68 8.12 -15.39
CA GLN A 142 -1.74 7.29 -16.60
C GLN A 142 -2.75 6.15 -16.45
N ILE A 143 -2.77 5.50 -15.28
CA ILE A 143 -3.78 4.48 -14.95
C ILE A 143 -5.19 5.06 -15.04
N GLU A 144 -5.44 6.25 -14.46
CA GLU A 144 -6.73 6.94 -14.55
C GLU A 144 -7.18 7.14 -16.02
N ALA A 145 -6.28 7.68 -16.85
CA ALA A 145 -6.59 7.99 -18.24
C ALA A 145 -6.89 6.74 -19.07
N GLU A 146 -6.16 5.65 -18.84
CA GLU A 146 -6.43 4.38 -19.52
C GLU A 146 -7.78 3.79 -19.08
N GLN A 147 -8.07 3.77 -17.78
CA GLN A 147 -9.34 3.24 -17.29
C GLN A 147 -10.53 4.04 -17.82
N HIS A 148 -10.41 5.37 -17.94
CA HIS A 148 -11.44 6.20 -18.59
C HIS A 148 -11.59 5.88 -20.08
N SER A 149 -10.48 5.63 -20.79
CA SER A 149 -10.52 5.19 -22.20
C SER A 149 -11.20 3.81 -22.37
N ASN A 150 -11.11 2.95 -21.35
CA ASN A 150 -11.77 1.65 -21.30
C ASN A 150 -13.23 1.74 -20.82
N GLY A 151 -13.73 2.93 -20.50
CA GLY A 151 -15.10 3.16 -20.02
C GLY A 151 -15.30 2.87 -18.53
N ASN A 152 -14.23 2.68 -17.78
CA ASN A 152 -14.26 2.45 -16.34
C ASN A 152 -14.18 3.78 -15.57
N GLU A 153 -14.82 3.81 -14.39
CA GLU A 153 -14.79 4.95 -13.49
C GLU A 153 -13.75 4.70 -12.39
N LEU A 154 -12.57 5.29 -12.56
CA LEU A 154 -11.50 5.34 -11.56
C LEU A 154 -11.17 6.80 -11.27
N GLU A 155 -11.10 7.17 -9.99
CA GLU A 155 -10.70 8.51 -9.58
C GLU A 155 -9.28 8.53 -9.01
N VAL A 156 -8.42 9.40 -9.53
CA VAL A 156 -7.08 9.63 -8.97
C VAL A 156 -6.97 11.02 -8.40
N HIS A 157 -6.81 11.10 -7.09
CA HIS A 157 -6.66 12.35 -6.35
C HIS A 157 -5.19 12.51 -5.99
N ALA A 158 -4.51 13.50 -6.59
CA ALA A 158 -3.08 13.74 -6.33
C ALA A 158 -2.82 15.20 -5.97
N HIS A 159 -2.23 15.44 -4.80
CA HIS A 159 -1.82 16.79 -4.36
C HIS A 159 -0.29 16.93 -4.40
N ARG A 160 0.17 18.11 -4.84
CA ARG A 160 1.56 18.31 -5.29
C ARG A 160 2.61 18.42 -4.15
N ILE A 161 3.65 17.57 -4.33
CA ILE A 161 5.11 17.81 -4.36
C ILE A 161 5.76 18.43 -3.11
N ILE A 162 6.63 17.64 -2.46
CA ILE A 162 7.82 18.18 -1.78
C ILE A 162 8.76 18.65 -2.89
N GLU A 163 8.81 19.97 -3.12
CA GLU A 163 10.01 20.52 -3.72
C GLU A 163 11.10 20.31 -2.68
N GLN A 164 12.05 19.41 -2.92
CA GLN A 164 13.32 19.57 -2.25
C GLN A 164 13.92 20.86 -2.82
N CYS A 165 13.67 21.98 -2.13
CA CYS A 165 14.58 23.11 -2.17
C CYS A 165 15.98 22.56 -1.87
N GLY A 166 16.93 22.92 -2.73
CA GLY A 166 18.27 22.35 -2.73
C GLY A 166 19.06 22.57 -1.43
N GLY A 167 20.14 21.82 -1.34
CA GLY A 167 21.30 22.02 -0.50
C GLY A 167 22.52 21.48 -1.22
#